data_AF-A0AAE2W0J3-F1
#
_entry.id   AF-A0AAE2W0J3-F1
#
_cell.length_a   1.000
_cell.length_b   1.000
_cell.length_c   1.000
_cell.angle_alpha   90.00
_cell.angle_beta   90.00
_cell.angle_gamma   90.00
#
_symmetry.space_group_name_H-M   'P 1'
#
loop_
_entity.id
_entity.type
_entity.pdbx_description
1 polymer ?
#
loop_
_entity_poly.entity_id
_entity_poly.type
_entity_poly.pdbx_seq_one_letter_code
_entity_poly.pdbx_strand_id
1 'polypeptide(L)'
;MNIPLLIAACLTLLAFAAHLIAGTRETAALAPPPDDAPRTKHWVQAMCVFQMISVDLLAITLLLFAAAFRDLGPLEPLLLSGLALLYLAWAGAWLVQLRWLNRPAATILGLPQWMLFVLCAGLVFLGR
;
A
#
# COMPACT_ATOMS: atom_id res chain seq x y z
N MET A 1 7.86 17.72 -16.03
CA MET A 1 8.11 16.60 -15.12
C MET A 1 7.75 17.03 -13.72
N ASN A 2 6.81 16.33 -13.09
CA ASN A 2 6.28 16.66 -11.80
C ASN A 2 7.10 15.93 -10.71
N ILE A 3 7.99 16.67 -10.04
CA ILE A 3 8.95 16.10 -9.09
C ILE A 3 8.26 15.46 -7.87
N PRO A 4 7.27 16.10 -7.21
CA PRO A 4 6.52 15.44 -6.14
C PRO A 4 5.90 14.10 -6.55
N LEU A 5 5.27 14.03 -7.73
CA LEU A 5 4.68 12.78 -8.23
C LEU A 5 5.73 11.73 -8.54
N LEU A 6 6.90 12.13 -9.06
CA LEU A 6 8.01 11.21 -9.32
C LEU A 6 8.54 10.59 -8.02
N ILE A 7 8.67 11.40 -6.96
CA ILE A 7 9.08 10.90 -5.62
C ILE A 7 8.03 9.92 -5.09
N ALA A 8 6.74 10.27 -5.18
CA ALA A 8 5.66 9.36 -4.79
C ALA A 8 5.71 8.05 -5.58
N ALA A 9 5.90 8.10 -6.90
CA ALA A 9 6.03 6.91 -7.75
C ALA A 9 7.17 6.00 -7.31
N CYS A 10 8.35 6.56 -7.03
CA CYS A 10 9.50 5.79 -6.55
C CYS A 10 9.25 5.17 -5.17
N LEU A 11 8.63 5.90 -4.25
CA LEU A 11 8.28 5.39 -2.92
C LEU A 11 7.26 4.24 -3.01
N THR A 12 6.23 4.38 -3.85
CA THR A 12 5.24 3.32 -4.07
C THR A 12 5.84 2.12 -4.77
N LEU A 13 6.77 2.31 -5.71
CA LEU A 13 7.51 1.21 -6.34
C LEU A 13 8.34 0.42 -5.31
N LEU A 14 9.02 1.13 -4.41
CA LEU A 14 9.75 0.49 -3.31
C LEU A 14 8.81 -0.26 -2.37
N ALA A 15 7.64 0.32 -2.06
CA ALA A 15 6.59 -0.33 -1.28
C ALA A 15 6.10 -1.61 -1.96
N PHE A 16 5.84 -1.56 -3.27
CA PHE A 16 5.46 -2.71 -4.09
C PHE A 16 6.52 -3.82 -4.01
N ALA A 17 7.80 -3.48 -4.22
CA ALA A 17 8.88 -4.46 -4.17
C ALA A 17 9.03 -5.09 -2.76
N ALA A 18 8.97 -4.27 -1.71
CA ALA A 18 9.05 -4.74 -0.33
C ALA A 18 7.86 -5.63 0.02
N HIS A 19 6.64 -5.24 -0.36
CA HIS A 19 5.41 -6.00 -0.15
C HIS A 19 5.43 -7.34 -0.90
N LEU A 20 5.78 -7.32 -2.19
CA LEU A 20 5.79 -8.50 -3.05
C LEU A 20 6.86 -9.51 -2.63
N ILE A 21 8.03 -9.07 -2.16
CA ILE A 21 9.15 -9.96 -1.84
C ILE A 21 9.19 -10.26 -0.33
N ALA A 22 9.48 -9.25 0.48
CA ALA A 22 9.67 -9.43 1.93
C ALA A 22 8.35 -9.74 2.62
N GLY A 23 7.30 -8.96 2.33
CA GLY A 23 5.96 -9.15 2.89
C GLY A 23 5.38 -10.52 2.55
N THR A 24 5.49 -10.96 1.29
CA THR A 24 5.05 -12.31 0.88
C THR A 24 5.80 -13.40 1.63
N ARG A 25 7.13 -13.30 1.75
CA ARG A 25 7.94 -14.29 2.47
C ARG A 25 7.57 -14.36 3.94
N GLU A 26 7.42 -13.21 4.60
CA GLU A 26 7.05 -13.12 6.02
C GLU A 26 5.65 -13.67 6.28
N THR A 27 4.67 -13.31 5.44
CA THR A 27 3.29 -13.82 5.56
C THR A 27 3.24 -15.32 5.24
N ALA A 28 4.05 -15.79 4.29
CA ALA A 28 4.11 -17.20 3.95
C ALA A 28 4.72 -18.05 5.08
N ALA A 29 5.67 -17.50 5.84
CA ALA A 29 6.27 -18.16 7.00
C ALA A 29 5.26 -18.41 8.15
N LEU A 30 4.09 -17.76 8.12
CA LEU A 30 2.99 -17.97 9.07
C LEU A 30 2.05 -19.12 8.66
N ALA A 31 2.43 -19.95 7.68
CA ALA A 31 1.65 -21.09 7.24
C ALA A 31 1.31 -22.01 8.42
N PRO A 32 0.04 -22.44 8.55
CA PRO A 32 -0.36 -23.37 9.59
C PRO A 32 0.12 -24.79 9.29
N PRO A 33 0.07 -25.70 10.29
CA PRO A 33 0.30 -27.12 10.07
C PRO A 33 -0.63 -27.69 8.98
N PRO A 34 -0.16 -28.60 8.11
CA PRO A 34 -0.95 -29.12 6.98
C PRO A 34 -2.24 -29.87 7.38
N ASP A 35 -2.33 -30.35 8.62
CA ASP A 35 -3.47 -31.07 9.18
C ASP A 35 -4.57 -30.15 9.75
N ASP A 36 -4.31 -28.85 9.92
CA ASP A 36 -5.31 -27.85 10.29
C ASP A 36 -5.98 -27.27 9.02
N ALA A 37 -6.88 -28.04 8.41
CA ALA A 37 -7.55 -27.67 7.17
C ALA A 37 -8.33 -26.34 7.24
N PRO A 38 -9.10 -26.03 8.31
CA PRO A 38 -9.78 -24.75 8.44
C PRO A 38 -8.80 -23.56 8.46
N ARG A 39 -7.73 -23.66 9.25
CA ARG A 39 -6.73 -22.59 9.33
C ARG A 39 -5.95 -22.43 8.03
N THR A 40 -5.64 -23.54 7.35
CA THR A 40 -5.00 -23.54 6.04
C THR A 40 -5.84 -22.78 5.02
N LYS A 41 -7.16 -23.01 4.97
CA LYS A 41 -8.07 -22.26 4.09
C LYS A 41 -8.01 -20.75 4.35
N HIS A 42 -8.07 -20.33 5.61
CA HIS A 42 -8.02 -18.90 5.96
C HIS A 42 -6.65 -18.27 5.69
N TRP A 43 -5.57 -19.01 5.88
CA TRP A 43 -4.22 -18.55 5.52
C TRP A 43 -4.07 -18.38 4.00
N VAL A 44 -4.54 -19.34 3.18
CA VAL A 44 -4.56 -19.19 1.72
C VAL A 44 -5.37 -17.97 1.30
N GLN A 45 -6.55 -17.77 1.90
CA GLN A 45 -7.35 -16.56 1.64
C GLN A 45 -6.59 -15.28 2.01
N ALA A 46 -5.92 -15.25 3.16
CA ALA A 46 -5.11 -14.11 3.57
C ALA A 46 -3.97 -13.85 2.59
N MET A 47 -3.28 -14.89 2.11
CA MET A 47 -2.24 -14.76 1.08
C MET A 47 -2.79 -14.19 -0.24
N CYS A 48 -3.96 -14.65 -0.70
CA CYS A 48 -4.60 -14.11 -1.90
C CYS A 48 -4.92 -12.61 -1.74
N VAL A 49 -5.55 -12.21 -0.63
CA VAL A 49 -5.88 -10.81 -0.34
C VAL A 49 -4.61 -9.97 -0.18
N PHE A 50 -3.58 -10.52 0.44
CA PHE A 50 -2.27 -9.87 0.56
C PHE A 50 -1.67 -9.57 -0.82
N GLN A 51 -1.77 -10.49 -1.79
CA GLN A 51 -1.29 -10.25 -3.15
C GLN A 51 -2.16 -9.26 -3.95
N MET A 52 -3.44 -9.09 -3.63
CA MET A 52 -4.25 -8.05 -4.27
C MET A 52 -3.64 -6.65 -4.04
N ILE A 53 -3.08 -6.39 -2.85
CA ILE A 53 -2.37 -5.14 -2.55
C ILE A 53 -1.13 -4.96 -3.45
N SER A 54 -0.45 -6.02 -3.85
CA SER A 54 0.66 -5.94 -4.82
C SER A 54 0.18 -5.39 -6.16
N VAL A 55 -1.00 -5.84 -6.62
CA VAL A 55 -1.62 -5.36 -7.87
C VAL A 55 -1.99 -3.87 -7.74
N ASP A 56 -2.62 -3.49 -6.63
CA ASP A 56 -3.01 -2.11 -6.36
C ASP A 56 -1.80 -1.17 -6.34
N LEU A 57 -0.74 -1.56 -5.62
CA LEU A 57 0.50 -0.79 -5.54
C LEU A 57 1.18 -0.64 -6.90
N LEU A 58 1.21 -1.70 -7.72
CA LEU A 58 1.76 -1.63 -9.08
C LEU A 58 0.94 -0.70 -9.97
N ALA A 59 -0.38 -0.82 -9.95
CA ALA A 59 -1.27 0.04 -10.74
C ALA A 59 -1.09 1.52 -10.39
N ILE A 60 -1.06 1.85 -9.09
CA ILE A 60 -0.84 3.22 -8.64
C ILE A 60 0.58 3.69 -9.01
N THR A 61 1.60 2.85 -8.87
CA THR A 61 2.98 3.18 -9.27
C THR A 61 3.05 3.57 -10.74
N LEU A 62 2.47 2.77 -11.63
CA LEU A 62 2.46 3.05 -13.07
C LEU A 62 1.70 4.33 -13.39
N LEU A 63 0.57 4.58 -12.72
CA LEU A 63 -0.21 5.80 -12.90
C LEU A 63 0.55 7.05 -12.42
N LEU A 64 1.24 6.96 -11.29
CA LEU A 64 2.07 8.05 -10.77
C LEU A 64 3.26 8.34 -11.68
N PHE A 65 3.91 7.33 -12.24
CA PHE A 65 4.95 7.55 -13.26
C PHE A 65 4.37 8.21 -14.51
N ALA A 66 3.20 7.78 -14.98
CA ALA A 66 2.55 8.40 -16.14
C ALA A 66 2.28 9.90 -15.87
N ALA A 67 1.67 10.25 -14.74
CA ALA A 67 1.40 11.63 -14.33
C ALA A 67 2.69 12.44 -14.05
N ALA A 68 3.76 11.80 -13.59
CA ALA A 68 5.03 12.48 -13.35
C ALA A 68 5.69 12.97 -14.66
N PHE A 69 5.52 12.23 -15.76
CA PHE A 69 6.19 12.50 -17.03
C PHE A 69 5.27 13.08 -18.12
N ARG A 70 3.95 12.96 -17.99
CA ARG A 70 2.97 13.39 -19.01
C ARG A 70 1.77 14.06 -18.35
N ASP A 71 1.19 15.00 -19.08
CA ASP A 71 -0.13 15.56 -18.80
C ASP A 71 -1.19 14.53 -19.19
N LEU A 72 -2.01 14.11 -18.22
CA LEU A 72 -3.11 13.15 -18.38
C LEU A 72 -4.42 13.82 -18.80
N GLY A 73 -4.41 15.13 -19.04
CA GLY A 73 -5.52 15.92 -19.52
C GLY A 73 -6.38 16.52 -18.40
N PRO A 74 -7.59 17.03 -18.75
CA PRO A 74 -8.39 17.86 -17.85
C PRO A 74 -8.85 17.19 -16.54
N LEU A 75 -8.84 15.85 -16.49
CA LEU A 75 -9.25 15.07 -15.31
C LEU A 75 -8.09 14.77 -14.36
N GLU A 76 -6.84 15.11 -14.71
CA GLU A 76 -5.66 14.85 -13.89
C GLU A 76 -5.80 15.37 -12.44
N PRO A 77 -6.26 16.61 -12.17
CA PRO A 77 -6.36 17.09 -10.79
C PRO A 77 -7.40 16.32 -9.96
N LEU A 78 -8.48 15.82 -10.59
CA LEU A 78 -9.48 14.99 -9.92
C LEU A 78 -8.90 13.60 -9.61
N LEU A 79 -8.19 13.01 -10.58
CA LEU A 79 -7.52 11.73 -10.43
C LEU A 79 -6.48 11.77 -9.30
N LEU A 80 -5.62 12.77 -9.29
CA LEU A 80 -4.56 12.93 -8.28
C LEU A 80 -5.13 13.21 -6.89
N SER A 81 -6.18 14.04 -6.78
CA SER A 81 -6.93 14.19 -5.52
C SER A 81 -7.53 12.87 -5.03
N GLY A 82 -8.07 12.06 -5.95
CA GLY A 82 -8.58 10.72 -5.65
C GLY A 82 -7.49 9.77 -5.14
N LEU A 83 -6.30 9.79 -5.76
CA LEU A 83 -5.15 9.00 -5.30
C LEU A 83 -4.64 9.46 -3.94
N ALA A 84 -4.56 10.77 -3.68
CA ALA A 84 -4.17 11.29 -2.37
C ALA A 84 -5.17 10.84 -1.29
N LEU A 85 -6.47 10.90 -1.58
CA LEU A 85 -7.51 10.40 -0.67
C LEU A 85 -7.42 8.88 -0.46
N LEU A 86 -7.11 8.11 -1.50
CA LEU A 86 -6.91 6.66 -1.40
C LEU A 86 -5.75 6.32 -0.46
N TYR A 87 -4.61 7.01 -0.57
CA TYR A 87 -3.50 6.85 0.38
C TYR A 87 -3.91 7.17 1.82
N LEU A 88 -4.67 8.25 2.04
CA LEU A 88 -5.18 8.58 3.37
C LEU A 88 -6.17 7.52 3.89
N ALA A 89 -7.00 6.95 3.01
CA ALA A 89 -7.90 5.87 3.36
C ALA A 89 -7.13 4.61 3.78
N TRP A 90 -6.05 4.25 3.07
CA TRP A 90 -5.16 3.16 3.47
C TRP A 90 -4.49 3.43 4.81
N ALA A 91 -3.97 4.64 5.04
CA ALA A 91 -3.41 5.02 6.33
C ALA A 91 -4.43 4.90 7.47
N GLY A 92 -5.64 5.41 7.25
CA GLY A 92 -6.75 5.33 8.20
C GLY A 92 -7.14 3.89 8.51
N ALA A 93 -7.35 3.06 7.48
CA ALA A 93 -7.68 1.65 7.62
C ALA A 93 -6.59 0.88 8.40
N TRP A 94 -5.32 1.15 8.11
CA TRP A 94 -4.18 0.55 8.82
C TRP A 94 -4.19 0.90 10.32
N LEU A 95 -4.32 2.18 10.64
CA LEU A 95 -4.34 2.66 12.04
C LEU A 95 -5.55 2.13 12.81
N VAL A 96 -6.74 2.11 12.18
CA VAL A 96 -7.95 1.53 12.76
C VAL A 96 -7.75 0.04 13.06
N GLN A 97 -7.17 -0.72 12.13
CA GLN A 97 -6.88 -2.14 12.34
C GLN A 97 -5.87 -2.38 13.46
N LEU A 98 -4.78 -1.62 13.52
CA LEU A 98 -3.82 -1.71 14.62
C LEU A 98 -4.49 -1.47 15.98
N ARG A 99 -5.34 -0.44 16.06
CA ARG A 99 -6.04 -0.10 17.29
C ARG A 99 -7.08 -1.14 17.69
N TRP A 100 -7.76 -1.73 16.71
CA TRP A 100 -8.79 -2.76 16.90
C TRP A 100 -8.17 -4.09 17.38
N LEU A 101 -7.10 -4.55 16.72
CA LEU A 101 -6.44 -5.80 17.06
C LEU A 101 -5.67 -5.72 18.39
N ASN A 102 -5.23 -4.51 18.76
CA ASN A 102 -4.65 -4.17 20.07
C ASN A 102 -3.60 -5.18 20.58
N ARG A 103 -2.61 -5.49 19.73
CA ARG A 103 -1.54 -6.45 20.06
C ARG A 103 -0.27 -5.72 20.49
N PRO A 104 0.33 -6.05 21.66
CA PRO A 104 1.52 -5.37 22.16
C PRO A 104 2.72 -5.41 21.21
N ALA A 105 2.88 -6.51 20.47
CA ALA A 105 3.96 -6.68 19.50
C ALA A 105 3.78 -5.84 18.21
N ALA A 106 2.58 -5.31 17.96
CA ALA A 106 2.22 -4.58 16.74
C ALA A 106 1.79 -3.14 17.09
N THR A 107 2.77 -2.32 17.46
CA THR A 107 2.53 -0.92 17.81
C THR A 107 2.45 -0.03 16.56
N ILE A 108 1.90 1.18 16.70
CA ILE A 108 1.83 2.18 15.62
C ILE A 108 3.21 2.50 15.03
N LEU A 109 4.27 2.45 15.85
CA LEU A 109 5.64 2.68 15.39
C LEU A 109 6.33 1.39 14.92
N GLY A 110 5.91 0.23 15.42
CA GLY A 110 6.42 -1.08 14.98
C GLY A 110 5.95 -1.47 13.58
N LEU A 111 4.81 -0.92 13.13
CA LEU A 111 4.26 -1.11 11.79
C LEU A 111 4.02 0.26 11.11
N PRO A 112 5.10 0.92 10.63
CA PRO A 112 5.08 2.31 10.18
C PRO A 112 4.54 2.51 8.75
N GLN A 113 3.90 1.51 8.13
CA GLN A 113 3.36 1.59 6.76
C GLN A 113 2.41 2.79 6.56
N TRP A 114 1.65 3.15 7.60
CA TRP A 114 0.78 4.32 7.59
C TRP A 114 1.53 5.64 7.33
N MET A 115 2.78 5.77 7.79
CA MET A 115 3.60 6.97 7.57
C MET A 115 3.93 7.13 6.10
N LEU A 116 4.26 6.02 5.43
CA LEU A 116 4.53 6.00 3.99
C LEU A 116 3.29 6.44 3.20
N PHE A 117 2.10 5.95 3.58
CA PHE A 117 0.86 6.33 2.93
C PHE A 117 0.54 7.82 3.12
N VAL A 118 0.68 8.36 4.34
CA VAL A 118 0.49 9.79 4.60
C VAL A 118 1.50 10.65 3.82
N LEU A 119 2.76 10.23 3.77
CA LEU A 119 3.80 10.90 2.98
C LEU A 119 3.45 10.92 1.49
N CYS A 120 3.05 9.78 0.93
CA CYS A 120 2.64 9.68 -0.47
C CYS A 120 1.40 10.53 -0.76
N ALA A 121 0.41 10.56 0.15
CA ALA A 121 -0.75 11.44 0.02
C ALA A 121 -0.35 12.92 -0.07
N GLY A 122 0.57 13.37 0.79
CA GLY A 122 1.10 14.73 0.78
C GLY A 122 1.84 15.05 -0.52
N LEU A 123 2.71 14.15 -0.99
CA LEU A 123 3.44 14.32 -2.25
C LEU A 123 2.50 14.38 -3.46
N VAL A 124 1.48 13.52 -3.51
CA VAL A 124 0.48 13.51 -4.58
C VAL A 124 -0.36 14.78 -4.56
N PHE A 125 -0.78 15.25 -3.38
CA PHE A 125 -1.54 16.49 -3.24
C PHE A 125 -0.74 17.73 -3.68
N LEU A 126 0.55 17.78 -3.32
CA LEU A 126 1.46 18.86 -3.73
C LEU A 126 1.80 18.84 -5.22
N GLY A 127 1.77 17.65 -5.83
CA GLY A 127 1.99 17.45 -7.26
C GLY A 127 0.72 17.50 -8.11
N ARG A 128 -0.45 17.86 -7.56
CA ARG A 128 -1.68 17.93 -8.36
C ARG A 128 -1.78 19.17 -9.24
#